data_AF-A0A932M390-F1
#
_entry.id   AF-A0A932M390-F1
#
_cell.length_a   1.000
_cell.length_b   1.000
_cell.length_c   1.000
_cell.angle_alpha   90.00
_cell.angle_beta   90.00
_cell.angle_gamma   90.00
#
_symmetry.space_group_name_H-M   'P 1'
#
loop_
_entity.id
_entity.type
_entity.pdbx_description
1 polymer ?
#
loop_
_entity_poly.entity_id
_entity_poly.type
_entity_poly.pdbx_seq_one_letter_code
_entity_poly.pdbx_strand_id
1 'polypeptide(L)'
;MKYVYRIPAPLQLDAKGKYIKRPMVEIEIFGAKGKMKQLALIDSGADVSLFNYEIAEFIGIDLSNAKKFPVIGVTGMGEFDVVDEVEIKVEHLEKTKIPVGFIKSQHVAALLGQEGFFDHNRIRFEKDHDTFEIIPVKGK
;
A
#
# COMPACT_ATOMS: atom_id res chain seq x y z
N MET A 1 -4.18 -12.45 10.45
CA MET A 1 -2.74 -12.69 10.63
C MET A 1 -2.12 -11.53 11.38
N LYS A 2 -1.16 -11.81 12.27
CA LYS A 2 -0.48 -10.81 13.11
C LYS A 2 0.92 -10.54 12.55
N TYR A 3 1.28 -9.27 12.48
CA TYR A 3 2.53 -8.74 11.93
C TYR A 3 3.20 -7.81 12.92
N VAL A 4 4.49 -7.55 12.72
CA VAL A 4 5.30 -6.67 13.58
C VAL A 4 5.62 -5.38 12.81
N TYR A 5 5.59 -4.25 13.51
CA TYR A 5 5.99 -2.98 12.94
C TYR A 5 7.49 -3.03 12.54
N ARG A 6 7.81 -2.45 11.38
CA ARG A 6 9.17 -2.45 10.83
C ARG A 6 9.73 -1.03 10.82
N ILE A 7 11.05 -0.87 10.83
CA ILE A 7 11.71 0.42 10.54
C ILE A 7 11.86 0.49 9.01
N PRO A 8 11.07 1.32 8.30
CA PRO A 8 11.20 1.42 6.86
C PRO A 8 12.32 2.38 6.48
N ALA A 9 12.82 2.24 5.24
CA ALA A 9 13.58 3.28 4.58
C ALA A 9 12.62 4.27 3.86
N PRO A 10 12.95 5.58 3.79
CA PRO A 10 14.08 6.21 4.46
C PRO A 10 13.89 6.25 5.99
N LEU A 11 15.02 6.21 6.71
CA LEU A 11 15.03 6.23 8.17
C LEU A 11 14.52 7.57 8.68
N GLN A 12 13.62 7.52 9.67
CA GLN A 12 13.11 8.71 10.34
C GLN A 12 13.19 8.53 11.85
N LEU A 13 13.57 9.60 12.55
CA LEU A 13 13.61 9.66 14.00
C LEU A 13 12.38 10.39 14.53
N ASP A 14 11.88 9.95 15.68
CA ASP A 14 10.88 10.68 16.45
C ASP A 14 11.53 11.87 17.21
N ALA A 15 10.71 12.65 17.90
CA ALA A 15 11.17 13.80 18.69
C ALA A 15 12.13 13.42 19.84
N LYS A 16 12.27 12.13 20.18
CA LYS A 16 13.17 11.60 21.22
C LYS A 16 14.40 10.92 20.61
N GLY A 17 14.61 11.02 19.30
CA GLY A 17 15.74 10.44 18.60
C GLY A 17 15.66 8.92 18.39
N LYS A 18 14.47 8.31 18.52
CA LYS A 18 14.27 6.88 18.25
C LYS A 18 13.76 6.66 16.83
N TYR A 19 14.19 5.58 16.18
CA TYR A 19 13.67 5.21 14.87
C TYR A 19 12.15 4.95 14.91
N ILE A 20 11.44 5.57 13.97
CA ILE A 20 10.00 5.39 13.82
C ILE A 20 9.75 4.04 13.13
N LYS A 21 9.01 3.16 13.82
CA LYS A 21 8.48 1.93 13.22
C LYS A 21 7.08 2.15 12.65
N ARG A 22 6.79 1.55 11.50
CA ARG A 22 5.52 1.65 10.75
C ARG A 22 4.90 0.26 10.50
N PRO A 23 3.57 0.17 10.32
CA PRO A 23 2.90 -1.09 9.99
C PRO A 23 3.15 -1.44 8.52
N MET A 24 4.28 -2.12 8.26
CA MET A 24 4.70 -2.50 6.91
C MET A 24 4.51 -4.00 6.70
N VAL A 25 3.95 -4.40 5.57
CA VAL A 25 3.76 -5.81 5.19
C VAL A 25 4.37 -6.10 3.83
N GLU A 26 4.87 -7.31 3.63
CA GLU A 26 5.32 -7.76 2.31
C GLU A 26 4.13 -8.11 1.43
N ILE A 27 4.16 -7.60 0.20
CA ILE A 27 3.18 -7.90 -0.83
C ILE A 27 3.89 -8.39 -2.09
N GLU A 28 3.25 -9.29 -2.81
CA GLU A 28 3.54 -9.57 -4.21
C GLU A 28 2.55 -8.80 -5.08
N ILE A 29 3.04 -8.08 -6.08
CA ILE A 29 2.24 -7.33 -7.06
C ILE A 29 2.40 -8.02 -8.41
N PHE A 30 1.30 -8.28 -9.10
CA PHE A 30 1.27 -9.06 -10.34
C PHE A 30 0.94 -8.17 -11.54
N GLY A 31 1.66 -8.36 -12.64
CA GLY A 31 1.45 -7.66 -13.91
C GLY A 31 1.79 -8.56 -15.10
N ALA A 32 1.62 -8.04 -16.33
CA ALA A 32 1.77 -8.85 -17.55
C ALA A 32 3.20 -9.38 -17.77
N LYS A 33 4.23 -8.69 -17.25
CA LYS A 33 5.64 -9.07 -17.38
C LYS A 33 6.14 -9.92 -16.20
N GLY A 34 5.31 -10.19 -15.20
CA GLY A 34 5.68 -11.02 -14.05
C GLY A 34 5.15 -10.49 -12.73
N LYS A 35 5.95 -10.63 -11.67
CA LYS A 35 5.59 -10.17 -10.33
C LYS A 35 6.76 -9.55 -9.60
N MET A 36 6.48 -8.67 -8.66
CA MET A 36 7.46 -7.99 -7.81
C MET A 36 7.06 -8.13 -6.35
N LYS A 37 8.05 -8.39 -5.48
CA LYS A 37 7.88 -8.27 -4.03
C LYS A 37 8.19 -6.85 -3.60
N GLN A 38 7.35 -6.29 -2.73
CA GLN A 38 7.51 -4.94 -2.21
C GLN A 38 7.03 -4.87 -0.76
N LEU A 39 7.67 -4.03 0.07
CA LEU A 39 7.11 -3.62 1.35
C LEU A 39 6.08 -2.52 1.13
N ALA A 40 4.87 -2.74 1.61
CA ALA A 40 3.78 -1.77 1.58
C ALA A 40 3.43 -1.27 2.99
N LEU A 41 3.22 0.04 3.12
CA LEU A 41 2.66 0.64 4.33
C LEU A 41 1.16 0.35 4.41
N ILE A 42 0.64 -0.05 5.56
CA ILE A 42 -0.81 -0.08 5.81
C ILE A 42 -1.24 1.30 6.32
N ASP A 43 -2.03 2.02 5.54
CA ASP A 43 -2.34 3.42 5.79
C ASP A 43 -3.84 3.72 5.67
N SER A 44 -4.52 3.86 6.81
CA SER A 44 -5.94 4.24 6.83
C SER A 44 -6.18 5.70 6.45
N GLY A 45 -5.14 6.53 6.36
CA GLY A 45 -5.23 7.93 5.93
C GLY A 45 -5.24 8.10 4.41
N ALA A 46 -5.06 7.02 3.64
CA ALA A 46 -5.16 7.02 2.19
C ALA A 46 -6.53 6.48 1.75
N ASP A 47 -7.24 7.21 0.91
CA ASP A 47 -8.54 6.78 0.39
C ASP A 47 -8.41 5.58 -0.54
N VAL A 48 -7.37 5.56 -1.39
CA VAL A 48 -7.01 4.45 -2.28
C VAL A 48 -5.57 4.00 -2.03
N SER A 49 -5.26 2.75 -2.39
CA SER A 49 -3.89 2.26 -2.37
C SER A 49 -3.02 2.99 -3.39
N LEU A 50 -1.75 3.26 -3.07
CA LEU A 50 -0.82 3.99 -3.95
C LEU A 50 0.48 3.25 -4.17
N PHE A 51 0.84 3.00 -5.43
CA PHE A 51 2.11 2.40 -5.84
C PHE A 51 2.92 3.38 -6.70
N ASN A 52 4.24 3.21 -6.71
CA ASN A 52 5.09 4.00 -7.60
C ASN A 52 4.92 3.57 -9.07
N TYR A 53 4.98 4.51 -10.03
CA TYR A 53 4.97 4.18 -11.46
C TYR A 53 6.07 3.20 -11.88
N GLU A 54 7.24 3.25 -11.25
CA GLU A 54 8.35 2.33 -11.54
C GLU A 54 7.93 0.86 -11.36
N ILE A 55 7.01 0.60 -10.42
CA ILE A 55 6.43 -0.74 -10.25
C ILE A 55 5.63 -1.12 -11.51
N ALA A 56 4.70 -0.26 -11.95
CA ALA A 56 3.90 -0.53 -13.14
C ALA A 56 4.76 -0.79 -14.38
N GLU A 57 5.80 0.01 -14.61
CA GLU A 57 6.72 -0.16 -15.73
C GLU A 57 7.46 -1.51 -15.67
N PHE A 58 7.93 -1.88 -14.47
CA PHE A 58 8.71 -3.08 -14.23
C PHE A 58 7.88 -4.37 -14.41
N ILE A 59 6.72 -4.46 -13.78
CA ILE A 59 5.85 -5.66 -13.89
C ILE A 59 4.87 -5.61 -15.06
N GLY A 60 4.83 -4.52 -15.83
CA GLY A 60 3.99 -4.38 -17.01
C GLY A 60 2.50 -4.24 -16.69
N ILE A 61 2.17 -3.32 -15.78
CA ILE A 61 0.79 -2.84 -15.61
C ILE A 61 0.55 -1.77 -16.66
N ASP A 62 -0.52 -1.92 -17.45
CA ASP A 62 -0.92 -0.95 -18.46
C ASP A 62 -1.69 0.21 -17.82
N LEU A 63 -1.14 1.42 -17.94
CA LEU A 63 -1.74 2.66 -17.42
C LEU A 63 -2.44 3.48 -18.50
N SER A 64 -2.49 3.01 -19.76
CA SER A 64 -3.05 3.78 -20.88
C SER A 64 -4.54 4.12 -20.73
N ASN A 65 -5.28 3.30 -19.99
CA ASN A 65 -6.70 3.49 -19.68
C ASN A 65 -6.94 3.90 -18.21
N ALA A 66 -5.90 4.29 -17.49
CA ALA A 66 -6.03 4.69 -16.09
C ALA A 66 -6.82 6.00 -15.98
N LYS A 67 -7.63 6.10 -14.92
CA LYS A 67 -8.43 7.30 -14.64
C LYS A 67 -7.63 8.26 -13.80
N LYS A 68 -7.60 9.54 -14.17
CA LYS A 68 -7.05 10.58 -13.30
C LYS A 68 -7.93 10.76 -12.07
N PHE A 69 -7.32 10.72 -10.90
CA PHE A 69 -8.00 10.91 -9.62
C PHE A 69 -7.33 12.04 -8.82
N PRO A 70 -8.07 13.10 -8.44
CA PRO A 70 -7.54 14.18 -7.64
C PRO A 70 -7.35 13.72 -6.18
N VAL A 71 -6.28 14.17 -5.54
CA VAL A 71 -5.98 13.87 -4.14
C VAL A 71 -5.64 15.14 -3.37
N ILE A 72 -6.02 15.15 -2.10
CA ILE A 72 -5.68 16.20 -1.15
C ILE A 72 -4.90 15.56 -0.01
N GLY A 73 -3.65 15.98 0.18
CA GLY A 73 -2.78 15.52 1.25
C GLY A 73 -2.26 16.69 2.09
N VAL A 74 -1.49 16.36 3.13
CA VAL A 74 -0.87 17.34 4.03
C VAL A 74 0.03 18.34 3.28
N THR A 75 0.63 17.92 2.17
CA THR A 75 1.51 18.74 1.33
C THR A 75 0.77 19.53 0.25
N GLY A 76 -0.57 19.44 0.17
CA GLY A 76 -1.38 20.12 -0.83
C GLY A 76 -2.18 19.17 -1.73
N MET A 77 -2.59 19.69 -2.89
CA MET A 77 -3.39 18.95 -3.87
C MET A 77 -2.50 18.32 -4.94
N GLY A 78 -2.92 17.18 -5.48
CA GLY A 78 -2.25 16.48 -6.57
C GLY A 78 -3.21 15.59 -7.35
N GLU A 79 -2.65 14.75 -8.23
CA GLU A 79 -3.38 13.75 -9.00
C GLU A 79 -2.53 12.48 -9.17
N PHE A 80 -3.19 11.34 -9.34
CA PHE A 80 -2.57 10.07 -9.74
C PHE A 80 -3.44 9.32 -10.75
N ASP A 81 -2.83 8.38 -11.47
CA ASP A 81 -3.51 7.51 -12.43
C ASP A 81 -4.01 6.24 -11.73
N VAL A 82 -5.32 5.99 -11.73
CA VAL A 82 -5.95 4.85 -11.06
C VAL A 82 -6.24 3.71 -12.04
N VAL A 83 -5.80 2.51 -11.67
CA VAL A 83 -6.21 1.24 -12.29
C VAL A 83 -7.14 0.52 -11.32
N ASP A 84 -8.33 0.15 -11.77
CA ASP A 84 -9.40 -0.42 -10.93
C ASP A 84 -9.04 -1.83 -10.39
N GLU A 85 -8.26 -2.60 -11.12
CA GLU A 85 -7.96 -4.01 -10.79
C GLU A 85 -6.45 -4.32 -10.86
N VAL A 86 -5.73 -4.06 -9.76
CA VAL A 86 -4.36 -4.56 -9.58
C VAL A 86 -4.40 -5.79 -8.68
N GLU A 87 -3.90 -6.92 -9.19
CA GLU A 87 -3.79 -8.16 -8.41
C GLU A 87 -2.57 -8.08 -7.48
N ILE A 88 -2.83 -8.30 -6.19
CA ILE A 88 -1.81 -8.37 -5.14
C ILE A 88 -1.98 -9.63 -4.29
N LYS A 89 -0.91 -10.01 -3.60
CA LYS A 89 -0.95 -11.01 -2.52
C LYS A 89 -0.18 -10.49 -1.33
N VAL A 90 -0.88 -10.28 -0.22
CA VAL A 90 -0.22 -10.02 1.07
C VAL A 90 0.34 -11.33 1.60
N GLU A 91 1.52 -11.28 2.21
CA GLU A 91 2.12 -12.44 2.87
C GLU A 91 1.11 -13.18 3.75
N HIS A 92 1.01 -14.51 3.61
CA HIS A 92 0.06 -15.38 4.32
C HIS A 92 -1.44 -15.17 4.05
N LEU A 93 -1.82 -14.29 3.12
CA LEU A 93 -3.19 -14.12 2.67
C LEU A 93 -3.37 -14.62 1.23
N GLU A 94 -4.62 -14.78 0.82
CA GLU A 94 -4.98 -15.10 -0.57
C GLU A 94 -4.76 -13.88 -1.48
N LYS A 95 -4.70 -14.16 -2.79
CA LYS A 95 -4.68 -13.11 -3.80
C LYS A 95 -5.97 -12.30 -3.76
N THR A 96 -5.86 -11.00 -4.00
CA THR A 96 -7.00 -10.11 -4.15
C THR A 96 -6.71 -9.06 -5.22
N LYS A 97 -7.77 -8.55 -5.84
CA LYS A 97 -7.70 -7.38 -6.72
C LYS A 97 -8.17 -6.15 -5.97
N ILE A 98 -7.48 -5.03 -6.14
CA ILE A 98 -7.82 -3.75 -5.53
C ILE A 98 -7.57 -2.60 -6.52
N PRO A 99 -8.28 -1.46 -6.38
CA PRO A 99 -7.94 -0.24 -7.08
C PRO A 99 -6.63 0.33 -6.52
N VAL A 100 -5.79 0.83 -7.44
CA VAL A 100 -4.49 1.41 -7.10
C VAL A 100 -4.24 2.66 -7.93
N GLY A 101 -3.89 3.75 -7.25
CA GLY A 101 -3.30 4.93 -7.87
C GLY A 101 -1.79 4.77 -8.07
N PHE A 102 -1.30 5.19 -9.23
CA PHE A 102 0.12 5.23 -9.55
C PHE A 102 0.64 6.66 -9.46
N ILE A 103 1.69 6.86 -8.67
CA ILE A 103 2.27 8.19 -8.37
C ILE A 103 3.78 8.21 -8.59
N LYS A 104 4.31 9.32 -9.12
CA LYS A 104 5.76 9.55 -9.20
C LYS A 104 6.23 10.19 -7.89
N SER A 105 6.77 9.39 -6.98
CA SER A 105 7.18 9.86 -5.67
C SER A 105 8.46 9.18 -5.19
N GLN A 106 9.42 9.95 -4.68
CA GLN A 106 10.61 9.39 -4.04
C GLN A 106 10.33 8.83 -2.64
N HIS A 107 9.13 9.07 -2.10
CA HIS A 107 8.76 8.75 -0.72
C HIS A 107 7.74 7.62 -0.61
N VAL A 108 7.07 7.27 -1.71
CA VAL A 108 6.07 6.21 -1.76
C VAL A 108 6.56 5.14 -2.72
N ALA A 109 6.92 3.98 -2.17
CA ALA A 109 7.12 2.76 -2.95
C ALA A 109 5.78 2.05 -3.13
N ALA A 110 5.13 1.69 -2.01
CA ALA A 110 3.79 1.15 -1.98
C ALA A 110 3.11 1.45 -0.64
N LEU A 111 1.80 1.73 -0.68
CA LEU A 111 0.92 1.73 0.47
C LEU A 111 -0.43 1.11 0.10
N LEU A 112 -1.09 0.51 1.09
CA LEU A 112 -2.42 -0.06 1.00
C LEU A 112 -3.38 0.84 1.77
N GLY A 113 -4.34 1.43 1.04
CA GLY A 113 -5.32 2.40 1.51
C GLY A 113 -6.70 1.79 1.70
N GLN A 114 -7.72 2.63 1.91
CA GLN A 114 -9.05 2.18 2.33
C GLN A 114 -9.78 1.36 1.25
N GLU A 115 -9.96 1.94 0.07
CA GLU A 115 -10.76 1.36 -1.02
C GLU A 115 -10.18 0.01 -1.47
N GLY A 116 -11.02 -1.02 -1.43
CA GLY A 116 -10.69 -2.38 -1.83
C GLY A 116 -9.76 -3.14 -0.88
N PHE A 117 -8.80 -2.50 -0.20
CA PHE A 117 -7.97 -3.24 0.77
C PHE A 117 -8.60 -3.30 2.16
N PHE A 118 -8.96 -2.16 2.77
CA PHE A 118 -9.59 -2.15 4.10
C PHE A 118 -11.05 -2.60 4.01
N ASP A 119 -11.71 -2.40 2.88
CA ASP A 119 -13.06 -2.93 2.65
C ASP A 119 -13.12 -4.46 2.79
N HIS A 120 -12.07 -5.16 2.34
CA HIS A 120 -11.98 -6.62 2.39
C HIS A 120 -11.23 -7.15 3.61
N ASN A 121 -10.61 -6.29 4.42
CA ASN A 121 -9.78 -6.69 5.55
C ASN A 121 -10.03 -5.84 6.78
N ARG A 122 -10.33 -6.50 7.91
CA ARG A 122 -10.29 -5.84 9.20
C ARG A 122 -8.82 -5.63 9.60
N ILE A 123 -8.45 -4.37 9.80
CA ILE A 123 -7.11 -3.95 10.23
C ILE A 123 -7.16 -3.55 11.71
N ARG A 124 -6.24 -4.08 12.53
CA ARG A 124 -6.06 -3.66 13.94
C ARG A 124 -4.63 -3.20 14.15
N PHE A 125 -4.44 -1.95 14.56
CA PHE A 125 -3.13 -1.41 14.92
C PHE A 125 -2.95 -1.41 16.44
N GLU A 126 -1.89 -2.05 16.93
CA GLU A 126 -1.52 -2.10 18.36
C GLU A 126 -0.08 -1.59 18.49
N LYS A 127 0.08 -0.28 18.29
CA LYS A 127 1.41 0.36 18.23
C LYS A 127 2.18 0.22 19.54
N ASP A 128 1.48 0.26 20.67
CA ASP A 128 2.01 0.04 22.01
C ASP A 128 2.55 -1.39 22.21
N HIS A 129 2.06 -2.35 21.43
CA HIS A 129 2.53 -3.73 21.39
C HIS A 129 3.45 -4.03 20.20
N ASP A 130 3.81 -3.01 19.42
CA ASP A 130 4.62 -3.08 18.20
C ASP A 130 4.08 -4.06 17.14
N THR A 131 2.75 -4.29 17.13
CA THR A 131 2.11 -5.28 16.26
C THR A 131 0.85 -4.75 15.59
N PHE A 132 0.51 -5.31 14.44
CA PHE A 132 -0.77 -5.06 13.77
C PHE A 132 -1.34 -6.35 13.20
N GLU A 133 -2.64 -6.38 12.94
CA GLU A 133 -3.33 -7.54 12.38
C GLU A 133 -4.06 -7.18 11.10
N ILE A 134 -4.00 -8.09 10.12
CA ILE A 134 -4.79 -8.06 8.89
C ILE A 134 -5.66 -9.32 8.89
N ILE A 135 -6.97 -9.15 8.95
CA ILE A 135 -7.93 -10.25 9.05
C ILE A 135 -8.90 -10.14 7.87
N PRO A 136 -8.83 -11.04 6.88
CA PRO A 136 -9.78 -11.05 5.78
C PRO A 136 -11.22 -11.14 6.30
N VAL A 137 -12.08 -10.25 5.81
CA VAL A 137 -13.50 -10.30 6.10
C VAL A 137 -14.13 -11.22 5.08
N LYS A 138 -14.67 -12.36 5.52
CA LYS A 138 -15.43 -13.24 4.63
C LYS A 138 -16.77 -12.57 4.33
N GLY A 139 -16.96 -12.16 3.08
CA GLY A 139 -18.24 -11.70 2.54
C GLY A 139 -18.28 -10.22 2.20
N LYS A 140 -18.11 -9.93 0.91
CA LYS A 140 -19.11 -9.26 0.07
C LYS A 140 -19.14 -9.97 -1.28
#